data_AF-A0A942V420-F1
#
_entry.id   AF-A0A942V420-F1
#
_cell.length_a   1.000
_cell.length_b   1.000
_cell.length_c   1.000
_cell.angle_alpha   90.00
_cell.angle_beta   90.00
_cell.angle_gamma   90.00
#
_symmetry.space_group_name_H-M   'P 1'
#
loop_
_entity.id
_entity.type
_entity.pdbx_description
1 polymer ?
#
loop_
_entity_poly.entity_id
_entity_poly.type
_entity_poly.pdbx_seq_one_letter_code
_entity_poly.pdbx_strand_id
1 'polypeptide(L)' 'MICPNCKKELADNAKVCPQCGYDFLENVQKRGCGCTIAIIIFLAIIAGLFVNWLIS' A
#
# COMPACT_ATOMS: atom_id res chain seq x y z
N MET A 1 22.18 -4.92 13.72
CA MET A 1 22.01 -5.50 12.36
C MET A 1 23.21 -5.23 11.42
N ILE A 2 23.42 -6.00 10.34
CA ILE A 2 24.50 -5.78 9.35
C ILE A 2 23.94 -5.24 8.04
N CYS A 3 24.56 -4.21 7.44
CA CYS A 3 24.12 -3.64 6.15
C CYS A 3 24.44 -4.61 5.01
N PRO A 4 23.49 -4.95 4.12
CA PRO A 4 23.74 -5.85 2.99
C PRO A 4 24.67 -5.25 1.93
N ASN A 5 24.79 -3.92 1.86
CA ASN A 5 25.59 -3.23 0.85
C ASN A 5 27.06 -3.12 1.26
N CYS A 6 27.34 -2.66 2.48
CA CYS A 6 28.72 -2.41 2.95
C CYS A 6 29.20 -3.40 4.03
N LYS A 7 28.36 -4.33 4.48
CA LYS A 7 28.65 -5.36 5.50
C LYS A 7 29.12 -4.81 6.86
N LYS A 8 28.87 -3.54 7.14
CA LYS A 8 29.15 -2.93 8.44
C LYS A 8 28.02 -3.17 9.42
N GLU A 9 28.35 -3.11 10.70
CA GLU A 9 27.40 -3.18 11.80
C GLU A 9 26.64 -1.85 11.93
N LEU A 10 25.33 -1.94 12.15
CA LEU A 10 24.42 -0.82 12.34
C LEU A 10 23.56 -1.05 13.58
N ALA A 11 23.19 0.06 14.19
CA ALA A 11 22.12 0.09 15.18
C ALA A 11 20.81 -0.42 14.56
N ASP A 12 20.05 -1.21 15.32
CA ASP A 12 18.82 -1.87 14.84
C ASP A 12 17.69 -0.90 14.45
N ASN A 13 17.85 0.40 14.69
CA ASN A 13 16.89 1.46 14.34
C ASN A 13 17.41 2.43 13.26
N ALA A 14 18.54 2.12 12.61
CA ALA A 14 19.10 3.00 11.59
C ALA A 14 18.23 2.99 10.33
N LYS A 15 17.62 4.15 10.01
CA LYS A 15 16.80 4.36 8.81
C LYS A 15 17.63 4.35 7.52
N VAL A 16 18.88 4.80 7.63
CA VAL A 16 19.85 4.90 6.55
C VAL A 16 21.20 4.44 7.09
N CYS A 17 21.98 3.73 6.29
CA CYS A 17 23.32 3.33 6.69
C CYS A 17 24.25 4.56 6.75
N PRO A 18 24.80 4.93 7.92
CA PRO A 18 25.68 6.10 8.05
C PRO A 18 27.07 5.88 7.43
N GLN A 19 27.33 4.70 6.88
CA GLN A 19 28.63 4.34 6.30
C GLN A 19 28.63 4.32 4.78
N CYS A 20 27.51 3.92 4.15
CA CYS A 20 27.40 3.89 2.69
C CYS A 20 26.19 4.64 2.13
N GLY A 21 25.27 5.12 2.97
CA GLY A 21 24.07 5.85 2.54
C GLY A 21 22.90 4.96 2.11
N TYR A 22 22.93 3.65 2.37
CA TYR A 22 21.84 2.75 2.00
C TYR A 22 20.55 2.98 2.83
N ASP A 23 19.45 3.35 2.18
CA ASP A 23 18.14 3.60 2.80
C ASP A 23 17.34 2.32 3.07
N PHE A 24 16.99 2.06 4.34
CA PHE A 24 16.21 0.88 4.75
C PHE A 24 14.70 1.12 4.76
N LEU A 25 14.27 2.38 4.67
CA LEU A 25 12.87 2.79 4.83
C LEU A 25 11.99 2.68 3.58
N GLU A 26 12.56 2.46 2.39
CA GLU A 26 11.78 2.44 1.14
C GLU A 26 10.86 1.21 1.01
N ASN A 27 10.86 0.30 1.98
CA ASN A 27 10.07 -0.94 1.92
C ASN A 27 8.74 -0.88 2.69
N VAL A 28 8.30 0.28 3.17
CA VAL A 28 6.95 0.43 3.74
C VAL A 28 5.93 0.49 2.58
N GLN A 29 5.57 -0.71 2.12
CA GLN A 29 4.53 -0.99 1.13
C GLN A 29 3.24 -0.22 1.46
N LYS A 30 3.00 0.90 0.76
CA LYS A 30 1.65 1.47 0.65
C LYS A 30 0.84 0.59 -0.29
N ARG A 31 0.41 -0.57 0.20
CA ARG A 31 -0.55 -1.44 -0.49
C ARG A 31 -1.95 -0.87 -0.25
N GLY A 32 -2.25 0.25 -0.89
CA GLY A 32 -3.61 0.78 -0.98
C GLY A 32 -4.46 -0.24 -1.74
N CYS A 33 -5.34 -0.94 -1.03
CA CYS A 33 -6.27 -1.90 -1.60
C CYS A 33 -7.38 -1.14 -2.36
N GLY A 34 -7.12 -0.79 -3.62
CA GLY A 34 -8.10 -0.14 -4.51
C GLY A 34 -9.28 -1.04 -4.90
N CYS A 35 -9.35 -2.27 -4.41
CA CYS A 35 -10.37 -3.24 -4.81
C CYS A 35 -11.75 -2.99 -4.20
N THR A 36 -11.84 -2.27 -3.08
CA THR A 36 -13.14 -2.04 -2.40
C THR A 36 -14.04 -1.05 -3.15
N ILE A 37 -13.45 -0.10 -3.89
CA ILE A 37 -14.20 0.96 -4.58
C ILE A 37 -15.01 0.38 -5.75
N ALA A 38 -14.45 -0.60 -6.47
CA ALA A 38 -15.11 -1.23 -7.62
C ALA A 38 -16.42 -1.94 -7.23
N ILE A 39 -16.45 -2.63 -6.08
CA ILE A 39 -17.63 -3.34 -5.59
C ILE A 39 -18.74 -2.36 -5.21
N ILE A 40 -18.39 -1.25 -4.54
CA ILE A 40 -19.36 -0.22 -4.13
C ILE A 40 -20.00 0.43 -5.35
N ILE A 41 -19.21 0.76 -6.38
CA ILE A 41 -19.72 1.33 -7.63
C ILE A 41 -20.66 0.34 -8.33
N PHE A 42 -20.28 -0.93 -8.41
CA PHE A 42 -21.10 -1.95 -9.05
C PHE A 42 -22.43 -2.17 -8.33
N LEU A 43 -22.42 -2.23 -6.99
CA LEU A 43 -23.64 -2.36 -6.18
C LEU A 43 -24.56 -1.14 -6.32
N ALA A 44 -24.01 0.07 -6.35
CA ALA A 44 -24.78 1.30 -6.55
C ALA A 44 -25.46 1.35 -7.92
N ILE A 45 -24.76 0.92 -8.98
CA ILE A 45 -25.33 0.86 -10.34
C ILE A 45 -26.46 -0.17 -10.40
N ILE A 46 -26.27 -1.37 -9.85
CA ILE A 46 -27.32 -2.41 -9.82
C ILE A 46 -28.54 -1.91 -9.05
N ALA A 47 -28.34 -1.31 -7.87
CA ALA A 47 -29.44 -0.78 -7.07
C ALA A 47 -30.19 0.34 -7.78
N GLY A 48 -29.48 1.27 -8.44
CA GLY A 48 -30.08 2.37 -9.19
C GLY A 48 -30.92 1.89 -10.38
N LEU A 49 -30.38 0.95 -11.17
CA LEU A 49 -31.11 0.33 -12.27
C LEU A 49 -32.34 -0.46 -11.78
N PHE A 50 -32.23 -1.15 -10.63
CA PHE A 50 -33.32 -1.90 -10.03
C PHE A 50 -34.47 -1.01 -9.56
N VAL A 51 -34.15 0.10 -8.89
CA VAL A 51 -35.16 1.09 -8.46
C VAL A 51 -35.86 1.72 -9.67
N ASN A 52 -35.11 2.00 -10.74
CA ASN A 52 -35.68 2.54 -11.99
C ASN A 52 -36.64 1.54 -12.67
N TRP A 53 -36.39 0.24 -12.57
CA TRP A 53 -37.27 -0.80 -13.13
C TRP A 53 -38.53 -1.02 -12.27
N LEU A 54 -38.43 -0.84 -10.95
CA LEU A 54 -39.56 -1.05 -10.03
C LEU A 54 -40.61 0.08 -10.07
N ILE A 55 -40.21 1.29 -10.48
CA ILE A 55 -41.10 2.46 -10.61
C ILE A 55 -41.87 2.47 -11.95
N SER A 56 -41.47 1.67 -12.94
CA SER A 56 -42.07 1.60 -14.28
C SER A 56 -42.99 0.40 -14.46
#